data_AF-A0A4V0XAQ0-F1
#
_entry.id   AF-A0A4V0XAQ0-F1
#
_cell.length_a   1.000
_cell.length_b   1.000
_cell.length_c   1.000
_cell.angle_alpha   90.00
_cell.angle_beta   90.00
_cell.angle_gamma   90.00
#
_symmetry.space_group_name_H-M   'P 1'
#
loop_
_entity.id
_entity.type
_entity.pdbx_description
1 polymer ?
#
loop_
_entity_poly.entity_id
_entity_poly.type
_entity_poly.pdbx_seq_one_letter_code
_entity_poly.pdbx_strand_id
1 'polypeptide(L)' 'MKHHHESPDRATMPIQGNTYTVSREGKQLFTAIIQEYKPASCWAEVEVVEAKTGYEEYYPLKSKMRLKVAMYSFQQD' A
#
# COMPACT_ATOMS: atom_id res chain seq x y z
N MET A 1 -21.48 -18.96 -10.95
CA MET A 1 -21.27 -17.53 -10.63
C MET A 1 -19.80 -17.21 -10.85
N LYS A 2 -19.45 -16.32 -11.79
CA LYS A 2 -18.06 -15.94 -12.03
C LYS A 2 -17.62 -15.02 -10.89
N HIS A 3 -16.70 -15.48 -10.05
CA HIS A 3 -16.00 -14.62 -9.10
C HIS A 3 -15.19 -13.62 -9.93
N HIS A 4 -15.72 -12.41 -10.14
CA HIS A 4 -14.90 -11.31 -10.62
C HIS A 4 -13.88 -11.03 -9.52
N HIS A 5 -12.66 -11.56 -9.68
CA HIS A 5 -11.52 -10.96 -9.02
C HIS A 5 -11.42 -9.55 -9.57
N GLU A 6 -11.79 -8.55 -8.75
CA GLU A 6 -11.38 -7.18 -8.96
C GLU A 6 -9.84 -7.18 -9.01
N SER A 7 -9.33 -7.35 -10.22
CA SER A 7 -7.92 -7.18 -10.48
C SER A 7 -7.67 -5.70 -10.33
N PRO A 8 -6.70 -5.27 -9.49
CA PRO A 8 -6.39 -3.85 -9.37
C PRO A 8 -6.09 -3.29 -10.76
N ASP A 9 -6.43 -2.02 -11.02
CA ASP A 9 -6.03 -1.38 -12.26
C ASP A 9 -4.50 -1.38 -12.34
N ARG A 10 -3.95 -1.99 -13.40
CA ARG A 10 -2.51 -2.13 -13.60
C ARG A 10 -1.83 -0.77 -13.73
N ALA A 11 -2.55 0.27 -14.16
CA ALA A 11 -2.01 1.62 -14.27
C ALA A 11 -1.75 2.27 -12.89
N THR A 12 -2.46 1.83 -11.85
CA THR A 12 -2.36 2.40 -10.49
C THR A 12 -1.69 1.43 -9.51
N MET A 13 -1.14 0.32 -10.00
CA MET A 13 -0.44 -0.65 -9.16
C MET A 13 0.88 -0.07 -8.65
N PRO A 14 1.19 -0.25 -7.36
CA PRO A 14 2.43 0.26 -6.80
C PRO A 14 3.63 -0.55 -7.34
N ILE A 15 4.74 0.13 -7.61
CA ILE A 15 5.97 -0.45 -8.13
C ILE A 15 6.90 -0.80 -6.97
N GLN A 16 7.50 -1.99 -7.01
CA GLN A 16 8.50 -2.41 -6.03
C GLN A 16 9.70 -1.46 -6.01
N GLY A 17 10.18 -1.15 -4.81
CA GLY A 17 11.29 -0.22 -4.56
C GLY A 17 10.89 1.24 -4.45
N ASN A 18 9.69 1.61 -4.89
CA ASN A 18 9.21 3.00 -4.80
C ASN A 18 8.54 3.28 -3.46
N THR A 19 8.57 4.57 -3.09
CA THR A 19 7.89 5.11 -1.91
C THR A 19 6.54 5.70 -2.31
N TYR A 20 5.51 5.45 -1.51
CA TYR A 20 4.17 5.97 -1.73
C TYR A 20 3.56 6.49 -0.43
N THR A 21 2.76 7.55 -0.53
CA THR A 21 1.75 7.86 0.48
C THR A 21 0.59 6.87 0.34
N VAL A 22 0.37 6.07 1.37
CA VAL A 22 -0.67 5.03 1.44
C VAL A 22 -1.91 5.61 2.11
N SER A 23 -3.04 5.54 1.40
CA SER A 23 -4.32 6.03 1.87
C SER A 23 -5.39 4.94 1.84
N ARG A 24 -6.40 5.06 2.71
CA ARG A 24 -7.59 4.22 2.69
C ARG A 24 -8.82 5.06 2.99
N GLU A 25 -9.88 4.87 2.21
CA GLU A 25 -11.15 5.61 2.39
C GLU A 25 -10.94 7.14 2.43
N GLY A 26 -10.02 7.64 1.59
CA GLY A 26 -9.69 9.07 1.49
C GLY A 26 -8.77 9.62 2.60
N LYS A 27 -8.36 8.80 3.57
CA LYS A 27 -7.45 9.21 4.65
C LYS A 27 -6.03 8.76 4.37
N GLN A 28 -5.09 9.69 4.43
CA GLN A 28 -3.65 9.37 4.39
C GLN A 28 -3.24 8.76 5.73
N LEU A 29 -2.64 7.57 5.67
CA LEU A 29 -2.33 6.78 6.86
C LEU A 29 -0.84 6.83 7.19
N PHE A 30 -0.01 6.55 6.18
CA PHE A 30 1.44 6.49 6.31
C PHE A 30 2.11 6.55 4.94
N THR A 31 3.41 6.80 4.93
CA THR A 31 4.31 6.71 3.79
C THR A 31 5.08 5.40 3.90
N ALA A 32 5.19 4.62 2.83
CA ALA A 32 5.90 3.35 2.84
C ALA A 32 6.63 3.04 1.53
N ILE A 33 7.70 2.26 1.63
CA ILE A 33 8.42 1.67 0.50
C ILE A 33 7.82 0.29 0.20
N ILE A 34 7.55 -0.01 -1.06
CA ILE A 34 7.12 -1.34 -1.50
C ILE A 34 8.34 -2.26 -1.53
N GLN A 35 8.43 -3.21 -0.61
CA GLN A 35 9.56 -4.15 -0.53
C GLN A 35 9.40 -5.29 -1.53
N GLU A 36 8.21 -5.88 -1.58
CA GLU A 36 7.89 -6.98 -2.50
C GLU A 36 6.50 -6.78 -3.10
N TYR A 37 6.42 -6.77 -4.43
CA TYR A 37 5.15 -6.79 -5.13
C TYR A 37 5.26 -7.48 -6.48
N LYS A 38 4.49 -8.57 -6.66
CA LYS A 38 4.41 -9.27 -7.94
C LYS A 38 3.24 -8.70 -8.75
N PRO A 39 3.43 -8.39 -10.05
CA PRO A 39 2.34 -8.01 -10.93
C PRO A 39 1.21 -9.05 -10.88
N ALA A 40 -0.05 -8.59 -10.77
CA ALA A 40 -1.25 -9.41 -10.54
C ALA A 40 -1.41 -10.03 -9.14
N SER A 41 -0.51 -9.76 -8.19
CA SER A 41 -0.75 -10.07 -6.77
C SER A 41 -1.77 -9.11 -6.16
N CYS A 42 -2.64 -9.64 -5.31
CA CYS A 42 -3.53 -8.82 -4.47
C CYS A 42 -2.83 -8.21 -3.26
N TRP A 43 -1.60 -8.64 -2.96
CA TRP A 43 -0.87 -8.29 -1.74
C TRP A 43 0.53 -7.76 -2.06
N ALA A 44 0.94 -6.73 -1.34
CA ALA A 44 2.29 -6.18 -1.34
C ALA A 44 2.86 -6.24 0.08
N GLU A 45 4.18 -6.47 0.20
CA GLU A 45 4.92 -6.20 1.43
C GLU A 45 5.47 -4.78 1.37
N VAL A 46 5.30 -4.04 2.46
CA VAL A 46 5.74 -2.66 2.57
C VAL A 46 6.51 -2.44 3.86
N GLU A 47 7.41 -1.45 3.85
CA GLU A 47 8.10 -0.94 5.04
C GLU A 47 7.70 0.52 5.28
N VAL A 48 7.21 0.81 6.49
CA VAL A 48 6.76 2.16 6.87
C VAL A 48 7.97 3.09 7.02
N VAL A 49 7.94 4.21 6.31
CA VAL A 49 8.94 5.28 6.37
C VAL A 49 8.47 6.42 7.26
N GLU A 50 7.17 6.67 7.33
CA GLU A 50 6.59 7.75 8.14
C GLU A 50 5.12 7.47 8.39
N ALA A 51 4.63 7.60 9.62
CA ALA A 51 3.19 7.59 9.91
C ALA A 51 2.61 9.01 9.80
N LYS A 52 1.37 9.14 9.34
CA LYS A 52 0.64 10.41 9.42
C LYS A 52 0.14 10.64 10.85
N THR A 53 -0.10 11.90 11.19
CA THR A 53 -0.48 12.32 12.55
C THR A 53 -1.72 11.57 13.04
N GLY A 54 -1.61 10.96 14.23
CA GLY A 54 -2.66 10.15 14.85
C GLY A 54 -2.61 8.67 14.48
N TYR A 55 -1.66 8.26 13.63
CA TYR A 55 -1.48 6.87 13.23
C TYR A 55 -0.13 6.26 13.66
N GLU A 56 0.69 6.98 14.42
CA GLU A 56 2.07 6.61 14.79
C GLU A 56 2.15 5.28 15.56
N GLU A 57 1.18 5.02 16.44
CA GLU A 57 1.10 3.77 17.20
C GLU A 57 0.73 2.57 16.31
N TYR A 58 -0.07 2.79 15.26
CA TYR A 58 -0.54 1.73 14.36
C TYR A 58 0.45 1.41 13.24
N TYR A 59 1.24 2.40 12.82
CA TYR A 59 2.23 2.26 11.75
C TYR A 59 3.61 2.74 12.23
N PRO A 60 4.29 1.99 13.12
CA PRO A 60 5.60 2.40 13.62
C PRO A 60 6.64 2.50 12.51
N LEU A 61 7.57 3.43 12.66
CA LEU A 61 8.71 3.61 11.74
C LEU A 61 9.49 2.30 11.56
N LYS A 62 9.84 1.97 10.30
CA LYS A 62 10.53 0.73 9.87
C LYS A 62 9.75 -0.56 10.13
N SER A 63 8.47 -0.48 10.53
CA SER A 63 7.64 -1.68 10.62
C SER A 63 7.35 -2.23 9.23
N LYS A 64 7.32 -3.56 9.12
CA LYS A 64 6.99 -4.28 7.89
C LYS A 64 5.59 -4.87 7.99
N MET A 65 4.80 -4.73 6.94
CA MET A 65 3.45 -5.28 6.91
C MET A 65 3.02 -5.68 5.50
N ARG A 66 2.04 -6.59 5.44
CA ARG A 66 1.38 -6.95 4.19
C ARG A 66 0.08 -6.19 4.03
N LEU A 67 -0.08 -5.53 2.88
CA LEU A 67 -1.28 -4.79 2.53
C LEU A 67 -1.98 -5.45 1.36
N LYS A 68 -3.32 -5.50 1.41
CA LYS A 68 -4.12 -5.89 0.26
C LYS A 68 -4.25 -4.68 -0.67
N VAL A 69 -3.50 -4.66 -1.76
CA VAL A 69 -3.35 -3.49 -2.66
C VAL A 69 -4.69 -2.90 -3.08
N ALA A 70 -5.68 -3.75 -3.38
CA ALA A 70 -7.03 -3.30 -3.78
C ALA A 70 -7.79 -2.49 -2.70
N MET A 71 -7.36 -2.51 -1.44
CA MET A 71 -8.00 -1.77 -0.34
C MET A 71 -7.37 -0.39 -0.06
N TYR A 72 -6.29 -0.06 -0.76
CA TYR A 72 -5.51 1.14 -0.52
C TYR A 72 -5.28 1.91 -1.82
N SER A 73 -5.05 3.20 -1.68
CA SER A 73 -4.60 4.08 -2.75
C SER A 73 -3.13 4.43 -2.50
N PHE A 74 -2.35 4.44 -3.57
CA PHE A 74 -0.92 4.70 -3.54
C PHE A 74 -0.65 5.94 -4.36
N GLN A 75 -0.15 6.99 -3.72
CA GLN A 75 0.25 8.23 -4.39
C GLN A 75 1.76 8.36 -4.32
N GLN A 76 2.41 8.42 -5.48
CA GLN A 76 3.84 8.69 -5.59
C GLN A 76 4.01 10.21 -5.64
N ASP A 77 4.89 10.75 -4.79
CA ASP A 77 5.33 12.14 -4.86
C ASP A 77 6.30 12.36 -6.04
#